data_AF-H9FEN7-F1
#
_entry.id   AF-H9FEN7-F1
#
_cell.length_a   1.000
_cell.length_b   1.000
_cell.length_c   1.000
_cell.angle_alpha   90.00
_cell.angle_beta   90.00
_cell.angle_gamma   90.00
#
_symmetry.space_group_name_H-M   'P 1'
#
loop_
_entity.id
_entity.type
_entity.pdbx_description
1 polymer ?
#
loop_
_entity_poly.entity_id
_entity_poly.type
_entity_poly.pdbx_seq_one_letter_code
_entity_poly.pdbx_strand_id
1 'polypeptide(L)'
;HNQLREVSVSAFTTHSQGRALHVDLSHNLIHRLVPHPARAGLPAPAIQSLNLAWNRLHAVPNLQDLPLRYLSLDGNPLAVIGPGAFAGLAGLTHLSLASLQRLPELAPYGFRELPGLQVLDLSGNPKLNWAGAEVFSGLNSLQELDLS
;
A
#
# COMPACT_ATOMS: atom_id res chain seq x y z
N HIS A 1 7.52 21.08 0.43
CA HIS A 1 6.47 20.46 1.25
C HIS A 1 5.12 20.81 0.66
N ASN A 2 4.43 19.82 0.08
CA ASN A 2 3.08 20.00 -0.42
C ASN A 2 2.08 19.78 0.73
N GLN A 3 0.89 20.37 0.65
CA GLN A 3 -0.16 20.26 1.67
C GLN A 3 -1.36 19.46 1.13
N LEU A 4 -1.10 18.48 0.27
CA LEU A 4 -2.17 17.69 -0.34
C LEU A 4 -2.88 16.90 0.74
N ARG A 5 -4.21 17.01 0.77
CA ARG A 5 -5.08 16.32 1.73
C ARG A 5 -5.80 15.15 1.11
N GLU A 6 -6.10 15.26 -0.18
CA GLU A 6 -6.75 14.25 -0.98
C GLU A 6 -6.13 14.26 -2.37
N VAL A 7 -6.00 13.07 -2.96
CA VAL A 7 -5.48 12.90 -4.32
C VAL A 7 -6.37 11.90 -5.05
N SER A 8 -6.79 12.25 -6.25
CA SER A 8 -7.45 11.30 -7.15
C SER A 8 -6.41 10.52 -7.93
N VAL A 9 -6.48 9.20 -7.88
CA VAL A 9 -5.62 8.30 -8.64
C VAL A 9 -5.77 8.56 -10.15
N SER A 10 -6.98 8.95 -10.58
CA SER A 10 -7.25 9.31 -11.98
C SER A 10 -6.45 10.52 -12.46
N ALA A 11 -5.90 11.36 -11.58
CA ALA A 11 -5.06 12.49 -11.98
C ALA A 11 -3.77 12.05 -12.71
N PHE A 12 -3.36 10.79 -12.55
CA PHE A 12 -2.16 10.24 -13.18
C PHE A 12 -2.42 9.57 -14.55
N THR A 13 -3.69 9.47 -14.98
CA THR A 13 -4.07 8.76 -16.22
C THR A 13 -3.53 9.42 -17.48
N THR A 14 -3.49 10.75 -17.52
CA THR A 14 -3.02 11.54 -18.67
C THR A 14 -1.52 11.40 -18.91
N HIS A 15 -0.78 10.86 -17.94
CA HIS A 15 0.68 10.77 -17.97
C HIS A 15 1.20 9.38 -18.35
N SER A 16 0.34 8.35 -18.38
CA SER A 16 0.72 7.00 -18.78
C SER A 16 0.47 6.79 -20.28
N GLN A 17 1.37 7.28 -21.15
CA GLN A 17 1.43 6.82 -22.55
C GLN A 17 1.99 5.39 -22.65
N GLY A 18 1.39 4.44 -21.91
CA GLY A 18 1.86 3.05 -21.80
C GLY A 18 3.15 2.85 -21.01
N ARG A 19 3.71 3.91 -20.40
CA ARG A 19 4.92 3.84 -19.56
C ARG A 19 4.57 3.65 -18.10
N ALA A 20 5.39 2.87 -17.41
CA ALA A 20 5.36 2.75 -15.96
C ALA A 20 5.52 4.12 -15.30
N LEU A 21 4.66 4.42 -14.33
CA LEU A 21 4.72 5.64 -13.54
C LEU A 21 5.23 5.35 -12.13
N HIS A 22 6.12 6.23 -11.69
CA HIS A 22 6.60 6.31 -10.32
C HIS A 22 6.03 7.59 -9.73
N VAL A 23 5.19 7.47 -8.71
CA VAL A 23 4.47 8.57 -8.10
C VAL A 23 4.93 8.70 -6.66
N ASP A 24 5.56 9.83 -6.35
CA ASP A 24 5.92 10.19 -4.98
C ASP A 24 4.91 11.21 -4.41
N LEU A 25 4.15 10.77 -3.43
CA LEU A 25 3.21 11.57 -2.64
C LEU A 25 3.61 11.60 -1.17
N SER A 26 4.85 11.23 -0.85
CA SER A 26 5.34 11.22 0.52
C SER A 26 5.35 12.62 1.14
N HIS A 27 5.35 12.69 2.47
CA HIS A 27 5.41 13.95 3.23
C HIS A 27 4.32 14.96 2.84
N ASN A 28 3.08 14.46 2.71
CA ASN A 28 1.87 15.26 2.52
C ASN A 28 0.93 15.10 3.72
N LEU A 29 -0.32 15.57 3.58
CA LEU A 29 -1.37 15.46 4.59
C LEU A 29 -2.49 14.53 4.09
N ILE A 30 -2.17 13.58 3.22
CA ILE A 30 -3.16 12.76 2.53
C ILE A 30 -3.80 11.82 3.54
N HIS A 31 -5.11 11.97 3.72
CA HIS A 31 -5.90 11.06 4.55
C HIS A 31 -6.82 10.18 3.72
N ARG A 32 -6.99 10.50 2.43
CA ARG A 32 -7.82 9.77 1.49
C ARG A 32 -7.26 9.85 0.08
N LEU A 33 -7.18 8.69 -0.59
CA LEU A 33 -7.07 8.64 -2.04
C LEU A 33 -8.45 8.38 -2.63
N VAL A 34 -8.80 9.10 -3.68
CA VAL A 34 -9.99 8.81 -4.48
C VAL A 34 -9.59 7.76 -5.52
N PRO A 35 -10.13 6.53 -5.45
CA PRO A 35 -9.75 5.46 -6.35
C PRO A 35 -10.17 5.75 -7.79
N HIS A 36 -9.52 5.09 -8.74
CA HIS A 36 -9.90 5.17 -10.15
C HIS A 36 -11.27 4.50 -10.36
N PRO A 37 -12.25 5.16 -10.99
CA PRO A 37 -13.54 4.54 -11.24
C PRO A 37 -13.43 3.53 -12.40
N ALA A 38 -13.17 2.26 -12.10
CA ALA A 38 -13.02 1.19 -13.09
C ALA A 38 -14.18 1.09 -14.11
N ARG A 39 -15.39 1.51 -13.72
CA ARG A 39 -16.60 1.51 -14.56
C ARG A 39 -16.73 2.72 -15.50
N ALA A 40 -15.82 3.69 -15.43
CA ALA A 40 -15.90 4.91 -16.22
C ALA A 40 -15.39 4.74 -17.66
N GLY A 41 -14.87 3.56 -18.04
CA GLY A 41 -14.29 3.33 -19.37
C GLY A 41 -13.04 4.15 -19.65
N LEU A 42 -12.46 4.77 -18.61
CA LEU A 42 -11.22 5.52 -18.68
C LEU A 42 -10.03 4.56 -18.54
N PRO A 43 -8.90 4.81 -19.23
CA PRO A 43 -7.70 4.03 -19.02
C PRO A 43 -7.21 4.19 -17.58
N ALA A 44 -6.94 3.08 -16.90
CA ALA A 44 -6.32 3.08 -15.59
C ALA A 44 -4.88 3.62 -15.69
N PRO A 45 -4.41 4.40 -14.70
CA PRO A 45 -3.05 4.91 -14.72
C PRO A 45 -2.06 3.77 -14.47
N ALA A 46 -0.98 3.73 -15.26
CA ALA A 46 0.03 2.68 -15.18
C ALA A 46 1.03 2.89 -14.04
N ILE A 47 0.56 3.15 -12.82
CA ILE A 47 1.40 3.36 -11.64
C ILE A 47 1.99 2.03 -11.19
N GLN A 48 3.32 1.91 -11.22
CA GLN A 48 4.05 0.74 -10.76
C GLN A 48 4.72 0.97 -9.40
N SER A 49 5.06 2.22 -9.08
CA SER A 49 5.64 2.57 -7.79
C SER A 49 4.89 3.75 -7.20
N LEU A 50 4.37 3.56 -5.99
CA LEU A 50 3.62 4.56 -5.27
C LEU A 50 4.21 4.73 -3.87
N ASN A 51 4.76 5.91 -3.60
CA ASN A 51 5.23 6.29 -2.28
C ASN A 51 4.17 7.16 -1.60
N LEU A 52 3.58 6.65 -0.52
CA LEU A 52 2.60 7.32 0.33
C LEU A 52 3.12 7.51 1.76
N ALA A 53 4.43 7.36 1.98
CA ALA A 53 5.05 7.51 3.29
C ALA A 53 4.75 8.89 3.92
N TRP A 54 4.69 8.93 5.25
CA TRP A 54 4.55 10.17 6.03
C TRP A 54 3.32 11.00 5.61
N ASN A 55 2.18 10.33 5.53
CA ASN A 55 0.86 10.93 5.29
C ASN A 55 -0.06 10.73 6.52
N ARG A 56 -1.38 10.84 6.34
CA ARG A 56 -2.41 10.74 7.39
C ARG A 56 -3.41 9.62 7.12
N LEU A 57 -2.98 8.56 6.43
CA LEU A 57 -3.82 7.41 6.12
C LEU A 57 -4.09 6.59 7.38
N HIS A 58 -5.37 6.36 7.69
CA HIS A 58 -5.78 5.53 8.84
C HIS A 58 -6.09 4.08 8.44
N ALA A 59 -6.21 3.83 7.14
CA ALA A 59 -6.40 2.52 6.52
C ALA A 59 -5.65 2.48 5.19
N VAL A 60 -5.36 1.27 4.70
CA VAL A 60 -4.78 1.09 3.35
C VAL A 60 -5.79 1.62 2.32
N PRO A 61 -5.39 2.54 1.42
CA PRO A 61 -6.29 3.06 0.40
C PRO A 61 -6.66 1.95 -0.61
N ASN A 62 -7.82 2.08 -1.26
CA ASN A 62 -8.19 1.17 -2.34
C ASN A 62 -7.31 1.42 -3.58
N LEU A 63 -6.50 0.42 -3.95
CA LEU A 63 -5.53 0.45 -5.04
C LEU A 63 -5.72 -0.71 -6.04
N GLN A 64 -6.85 -1.42 -5.99
CA GLN A 64 -7.09 -2.70 -6.68
C GLN A 64 -6.92 -2.69 -8.21
N ASP A 65 -7.04 -1.50 -8.82
CA ASP A 65 -6.96 -1.31 -10.28
C ASP A 65 -5.58 -0.79 -10.75
N LEU A 66 -4.60 -0.73 -9.84
CA LEU A 66 -3.25 -0.25 -10.16
C LEU A 66 -2.28 -1.42 -10.36
N PRO A 67 -1.46 -1.40 -11.42
CA PRO A 67 -0.45 -2.43 -11.68
C PRO A 67 0.80 -2.23 -10.80
N LEU A 68 0.60 -2.05 -9.49
CA LEU A 68 1.67 -1.74 -8.54
C LEU A 68 2.66 -2.91 -8.40
N ARG A 69 3.93 -2.55 -8.34
CA ARG A 69 5.08 -3.40 -7.98
C ARG A 69 5.68 -2.97 -6.65
N TYR A 70 5.66 -1.68 -6.36
CA TYR A 70 6.19 -1.08 -5.13
C TYR A 70 5.15 -0.19 -4.46
N LEU A 71 4.96 -0.37 -3.15
CA LEU A 71 4.13 0.46 -2.29
C LEU A 71 4.85 0.74 -0.98
N SER A 72 4.99 2.01 -0.61
CA SER A 72 5.38 2.41 0.75
C SER A 72 4.22 3.16 1.41
N LEU A 73 3.88 2.75 2.63
CA LEU A 73 2.86 3.35 3.49
C LEU A 73 3.48 3.82 4.83
N ASP A 74 4.79 3.98 4.87
CA ASP A 74 5.54 4.17 6.10
C ASP A 74 5.09 5.39 6.88
N GLY A 75 5.19 5.33 8.21
CA GLY A 75 4.89 6.48 9.07
C GLY A 75 3.45 7.01 8.99
N ASN A 76 2.51 6.26 8.38
CA ASN A 76 1.09 6.59 8.41
C ASN A 76 0.44 6.13 9.73
N PRO A 77 -0.63 6.80 10.19
CA PRO A 77 -1.37 6.39 11.39
C PRO A 77 -2.35 5.24 11.10
N LEU A 78 -1.90 4.17 10.42
CA LEU A 78 -2.74 3.01 10.12
C LEU A 78 -3.24 2.36 11.41
N ALA A 79 -4.54 2.08 11.47
CA ALA A 79 -5.18 1.50 12.65
C ALA A 79 -5.31 -0.02 12.58
N VAL A 80 -5.41 -0.59 11.37
CA VAL A 80 -5.60 -2.03 11.15
C VAL A 80 -5.06 -2.44 9.78
N ILE A 81 -4.49 -3.63 9.70
CA ILE A 81 -4.21 -4.36 8.46
C ILE A 81 -4.89 -5.71 8.58
N GLY A 82 -5.83 -5.99 7.69
CA GLY A 82 -6.61 -7.22 7.72
C GLY A 82 -7.03 -7.70 6.33
N PRO A 83 -7.86 -8.76 6.26
CA PRO A 83 -8.29 -9.34 5.00
C PRO A 83 -8.86 -8.27 4.05
N GLY A 84 -8.45 -8.28 2.78
CA GLY A 84 -8.92 -7.30 1.79
C GLY A 84 -8.16 -5.99 1.77
N ALA A 85 -7.23 -5.73 2.70
CA ALA A 85 -6.48 -4.47 2.75
C ALA A 85 -5.66 -4.21 1.48
N PHE A 86 -5.20 -5.27 0.81
CA PHE A 86 -4.38 -5.19 -0.39
C PHE A 86 -5.05 -5.87 -1.60
N ALA A 87 -6.39 -5.88 -1.62
CA ALA A 87 -7.15 -6.50 -2.70
C ALA A 87 -6.75 -5.96 -4.07
N GLY A 88 -6.62 -6.85 -5.05
CA GLY A 88 -6.21 -6.53 -6.42
C GLY A 88 -4.71 -6.29 -6.62
N LEU A 89 -3.89 -6.27 -5.56
CA LEU A 89 -2.44 -6.01 -5.65
C LEU A 89 -1.60 -7.27 -5.86
N ALA A 90 -2.09 -8.25 -6.64
CA ALA A 90 -1.41 -9.52 -6.85
C ALA A 90 -0.03 -9.40 -7.52
N GLY A 91 0.22 -8.28 -8.22
CA GLY A 91 1.51 -7.97 -8.86
C GLY A 91 2.53 -7.31 -7.94
N LEU A 92 2.16 -6.91 -6.71
CA LEU A 92 3.04 -6.20 -5.80
C LEU A 92 4.23 -7.08 -5.38
N THR A 93 5.45 -6.57 -5.49
CA THR A 93 6.67 -7.29 -5.11
C THR A 93 7.34 -6.70 -3.88
N HIS A 94 7.13 -5.41 -3.61
CA HIS A 94 7.70 -4.70 -2.46
C HIS A 94 6.63 -3.92 -1.72
N LEU A 95 6.52 -4.17 -0.42
CA LEU A 95 5.62 -3.46 0.49
C LEU A 95 6.42 -3.03 1.71
N SER A 96 6.49 -1.71 1.94
CA SER A 96 6.97 -1.17 3.22
C SER A 96 5.80 -0.59 4.03
N LEU A 97 5.75 -1.03 5.28
CA LEU A 97 4.82 -0.68 6.33
C LEU A 97 5.62 -0.30 7.58
N ALA A 98 6.75 0.37 7.38
CA ALA A 98 7.67 0.72 8.45
C ALA A 98 7.15 1.91 9.27
N SER A 99 7.66 2.05 10.50
CA SER A 99 7.44 3.24 11.33
C SER A 99 5.97 3.58 11.65
N LEU A 100 5.05 2.62 11.60
CA LEU A 100 3.64 2.74 11.97
C LEU A 100 3.49 2.79 13.51
N GLN A 101 3.69 3.98 14.07
CA GLN A 101 3.73 4.24 15.53
C GLN A 101 2.49 3.79 16.32
N ARG A 102 1.38 3.49 15.65
CA ARG A 102 0.07 3.22 16.26
C ARG A 102 -0.59 1.93 15.82
N LEU A 103 -0.01 1.17 14.89
CA LEU A 103 -0.61 -0.09 14.42
C LEU A 103 -0.54 -1.12 15.56
N PRO A 104 -1.68 -1.55 16.13
CA PRO A 104 -1.67 -2.42 17.30
C PRO A 104 -1.56 -3.91 16.93
N GLU A 105 -2.19 -4.31 15.83
CA GLU A 105 -2.26 -5.70 15.42
C GLU A 105 -2.32 -5.88 13.90
N LEU A 106 -1.78 -7.01 13.44
CA LEU A 106 -2.08 -7.57 12.12
C LEU A 106 -3.16 -8.64 12.28
N ALA A 107 -4.28 -8.48 11.58
CA ALA A 107 -5.33 -9.47 11.60
C ALA A 107 -4.95 -10.68 10.71
N PRO A 108 -5.43 -11.90 11.05
CA PRO A 108 -5.28 -13.10 10.22
C PRO A 108 -5.55 -12.83 8.74
N TYR A 109 -4.73 -13.39 7.85
CA TYR A 109 -4.87 -13.26 6.39
C TYR A 109 -4.72 -11.82 5.85
N GLY A 110 -4.10 -10.92 6.62
CA GLY A 110 -3.90 -9.52 6.22
C GLY A 110 -3.11 -9.33 4.91
N PHE A 111 -2.25 -10.28 4.55
CA PHE A 111 -1.44 -10.24 3.32
C PHE A 111 -1.84 -11.28 2.27
N ARG A 112 -3.00 -11.94 2.44
CA ARG A 112 -3.39 -13.10 1.61
C ARG A 112 -3.46 -12.83 0.11
N GLU A 113 -3.69 -11.59 -0.28
CA GLU A 113 -3.86 -11.15 -1.67
C GLU A 113 -2.55 -10.72 -2.33
N LEU A 114 -1.41 -10.98 -1.67
CA LEU A 114 -0.07 -10.61 -2.13
C LEU A 114 0.80 -11.84 -2.50
N PRO A 115 0.37 -12.73 -3.41
CA PRO A 115 1.11 -13.94 -3.77
C PRO A 115 2.46 -13.67 -4.43
N GLY A 116 2.64 -12.49 -5.04
CA GLY A 116 3.88 -12.07 -5.70
C GLY A 116 4.83 -11.28 -4.80
N LEU A 117 4.50 -11.05 -3.53
CA LEU A 117 5.32 -10.22 -2.64
C LEU A 117 6.65 -10.91 -2.32
N GLN A 118 7.74 -10.17 -2.46
CA GLN A 118 9.10 -10.64 -2.25
C GLN A 118 9.72 -9.97 -1.02
N VAL A 119 9.44 -8.69 -0.80
CA VAL A 119 9.95 -7.91 0.33
C VAL A 119 8.78 -7.34 1.12
N LEU A 120 8.75 -7.66 2.41
CA LEU A 120 7.84 -7.08 3.40
C LEU A 120 8.65 -6.44 4.52
N ASP A 121 8.56 -5.12 4.64
CA ASP A 121 9.19 -4.36 5.70
C ASP A 121 8.13 -3.90 6.71
N LEU A 122 8.25 -4.39 7.95
CA LEU A 122 7.43 -4.06 9.11
C LEU A 122 8.30 -3.48 10.25
N SER A 123 9.50 -2.98 9.91
CA SER A 123 10.44 -2.43 10.88
C SER A 123 9.92 -1.15 11.57
N GLY A 124 10.40 -0.87 12.77
CA GLY A 124 10.06 0.35 13.50
C GLY A 124 8.58 0.44 13.91
N ASN A 125 7.92 -0.70 14.10
CA ASN A 125 6.52 -0.80 14.53
C ASN A 125 6.41 -1.20 16.02
N PRO A 126 6.66 -0.28 16.97
CA PRO A 126 6.85 -0.62 18.39
C PRO A 126 5.61 -1.15 19.11
N LYS A 127 4.41 -0.98 18.54
CA LYS A 127 3.14 -1.45 19.11
C LYS A 127 2.58 -2.70 18.43
N LEU A 128 3.23 -3.14 17.35
CA LEU A 128 2.73 -4.21 16.52
C LEU A 128 2.79 -5.53 17.26
N ASN A 129 1.66 -6.22 17.32
CA ASN A 129 1.60 -7.62 17.68
C ASN A 129 0.83 -8.40 16.62
N TRP A 130 0.94 -9.72 16.67
CA TRP A 130 0.01 -10.61 15.97
C TRP A 130 -0.05 -11.95 16.68
N ALA A 131 -1.15 -12.66 16.47
CA ALA A 131 -1.31 -14.04 16.89
C ALA A 131 -1.28 -14.95 15.65
N GLY A 132 -0.51 -16.03 15.74
CA GLY A 132 -0.50 -17.09 14.73
C GLY A 132 0.21 -16.74 13.41
N ALA A 133 0.51 -17.77 12.64
CA ALA A 133 1.23 -17.64 11.36
C ALA A 133 0.30 -17.25 10.19
N GLU A 134 -1.01 -17.33 10.39
CA GLU A 134 -2.04 -17.03 9.41
C GLU A 134 -2.02 -15.59 8.91
N VAL A 135 -1.41 -14.66 9.67
CA VAL A 135 -1.15 -13.28 9.21
C VAL A 135 -0.34 -13.26 7.92
N PHE A 136 0.68 -14.13 7.80
CA PHE A 136 1.57 -14.20 6.65
C PHE A 136 1.10 -15.21 5.58
N SER A 137 -0.10 -15.78 5.76
CA SER A 137 -0.69 -16.68 4.76
C SER A 137 -0.85 -15.97 3.41
N GLY A 138 -0.49 -16.66 2.33
CA GLY A 138 -0.55 -16.12 0.95
C GLY A 138 0.74 -15.48 0.47
N LEU A 139 1.73 -15.22 1.34
CA LEU A 139 3.04 -14.68 0.98
C LEU A 139 3.97 -15.74 0.35
N ASN A 140 3.53 -16.35 -0.75
CA ASN A 140 4.17 -17.53 -1.36
C ASN A 140 5.53 -17.24 -2.01
N SER A 141 5.83 -15.97 -2.30
CA SER A 141 7.04 -15.53 -2.99
C SER A 141 8.00 -14.76 -2.09
N LEU A 142 7.73 -14.72 -0.78
CA LEU A 142 8.46 -13.87 0.16
C LEU A 142 9.91 -14.33 0.30
N GLN A 143 10.83 -13.38 0.19
CA GLN A 143 12.28 -13.58 0.26
C GLN A 143 12.86 -12.82 1.45
N GLU A 144 12.29 -11.66 1.78
CA GLU A 144 12.76 -10.79 2.84
C GLU A 144 11.59 -10.32 3.71
N LEU A 145 11.76 -10.49 5.02
CA LEU A 145 10.86 -10.00 6.06
C LEU A 145 11.68 -9.24 7.08
N ASP A 146 11.49 -7.93 7.16
CA ASP A 146 12.11 -7.08 8.19
C ASP A 146 11.10 -6.80 9.32
N LEU A 147 11.51 -7.07 10.55
CA LEU A 147 10.74 -6.87 11.79
C LEU A 147 11.52 -6.04 12.83
N SER A 148 12.63 -5.42 12.42
CA SER A 148 13.58 -4.75 13.33
C SER A 148 13.02 -3.54 14.07
#